data_AF-A0A3N4MFM8-F1
#
_entry.id   AF-A0A3N4MFM8-F1
#
_cell.length_a   1.000
_cell.length_b   1.000
_cell.length_c   1.000
_cell.angle_alpha   90.00
_cell.angle_beta   90.00
_cell.angle_gamma   90.00
#
_symmetry.space_group_name_H-M   'P 1'
#
loop_
_entity.id
_entity.type
_entity.pdbx_description
1 polymer ?
#
loop_
_entity_poly.entity_id
_entity_poly.type
_entity_poly.pdbx_seq_one_letter_code
_entity_poly.pdbx_strand_id
1 'polypeptide(L)'
;MKFLRIAIVALLIQANAFAQKVTYDTIGIGVTATAARLQILDNGRFYVANKAITGQTEDAQGANYILLHESYNGTLSIDRHVSGKITAVRGNAGSFNRRFAVEINTSTAYNANIGTLTYFGEASRLVTLTYNSKTYLAVEILNGSTVHSFSFTGYLNNATLQLVTDNVVTGVTAFIASPTGIQGNLSVGIQSEAARLVVSGGPSWTTNNWTKSIKLYNASAIEFTGATKSFGIGASASSLYFSRVNSDGSGAADYSITVDGTNGNVGIGTGINTPSMYKLAVEGAIGARKVKVMQGTWADFVFHDDYKLPSLHEVESFVKTNKHLPGIPSEAEVIKEGVDVGEMNKLLLQKVEELTLYIIDLKKESLKQQEKIAQLEKKIQ
;
A
#
# COMPACT_ATOMS: atom_id res chain seq x y z
N MET A 1 50.76 -58.18 -58.58
CA MET A 1 50.24 -56.87 -59.04
C MET A 1 49.26 -56.38 -57.97
N LYS A 2 49.57 -55.22 -57.36
CA LYS A 2 48.80 -54.61 -56.26
C LYS A 2 47.34 -54.36 -56.67
N PHE A 3 46.38 -54.58 -55.78
CA PHE A 3 45.26 -53.66 -55.60
C PHE A 3 44.79 -53.66 -54.13
N LEU A 4 44.75 -52.44 -53.60
CA LEU A 4 44.31 -52.02 -52.27
C LEU A 4 42.82 -52.32 -52.10
N ARG A 5 42.41 -52.94 -50.99
CA ARG A 5 41.01 -52.89 -50.51
C ARG A 5 41.00 -52.36 -49.09
N ILE A 6 40.40 -51.17 -48.97
CA ILE A 6 40.05 -50.50 -47.73
C ILE A 6 38.98 -51.35 -47.03
N ALA A 7 39.24 -51.75 -45.78
CA ALA A 7 38.23 -52.31 -44.90
C ALA A 7 37.96 -51.31 -43.77
N ILE A 8 36.81 -50.65 -43.84
CA ILE A 8 36.24 -49.88 -42.74
C ILE A 8 35.79 -50.91 -41.70
N VAL A 9 36.52 -50.99 -40.58
CA VAL A 9 36.06 -51.77 -39.42
C VAL A 9 35.14 -50.87 -38.61
N ALA A 10 33.84 -51.12 -38.74
CA ALA A 10 32.84 -50.60 -37.81
C ALA A 10 33.07 -51.24 -36.43
N LEU A 11 33.56 -50.44 -35.48
CA LEU A 11 33.62 -50.84 -34.08
C LEU A 11 32.20 -50.78 -33.51
N LEU A 12 31.49 -51.90 -33.54
CA LEU A 12 30.27 -52.11 -32.76
C LEU A 12 30.64 -52.16 -31.28
N ILE A 13 30.56 -51.02 -30.59
CA ILE A 13 30.51 -50.99 -29.13
C ILE A 13 29.10 -51.44 -28.75
N GLN A 14 28.93 -52.73 -28.48
CA GLN A 14 27.80 -53.22 -27.70
C GLN A 14 27.98 -52.72 -26.27
N ALA A 15 27.34 -51.60 -25.93
CA ALA A 15 27.08 -51.25 -24.55
C ALA A 15 26.08 -52.27 -24.00
N ASN A 16 26.58 -53.30 -23.33
CA ASN A 16 25.76 -54.22 -22.56
C ASN A 16 25.16 -53.47 -21.36
N ALA A 17 24.01 -52.83 -21.57
CA ALA A 17 23.14 -52.43 -20.48
C ALA A 17 22.57 -53.71 -19.85
N PHE A 18 23.20 -54.19 -18.77
CA PHE A 18 22.60 -55.19 -17.89
C PHE A 18 21.41 -54.55 -17.18
N ALA A 19 20.22 -54.61 -17.78
CA ALA A 19 18.97 -54.43 -17.04
C ALA A 19 18.60 -55.79 -16.43
N GLN A 20 19.20 -56.10 -15.28
CA GLN A 20 18.70 -57.18 -14.44
C GLN A 20 17.38 -56.71 -13.83
N LYS A 21 16.28 -57.40 -14.17
CA LYS A 21 14.98 -57.20 -13.51
C LYS A 21 15.10 -57.71 -12.07
N VAL A 22 15.56 -56.85 -11.17
CA VAL A 22 15.58 -57.11 -9.73
C VAL A 22 14.28 -56.56 -9.16
N THR A 23 13.48 -57.46 -8.60
CA THR A 23 12.33 -57.10 -7.76
C THR A 23 12.89 -56.52 -6.44
N TYR A 24 12.40 -55.34 -6.03
CA TYR A 24 12.75 -54.50 -4.86
C TYR A 24 13.70 -53.29 -5.09
N ASP A 25 13.08 -52.12 -5.32
CA ASP A 25 13.26 -50.78 -4.71
C ASP A 25 14.64 -50.08 -4.53
N THR A 26 15.76 -50.60 -5.02
CA THR A 26 17.06 -49.90 -4.87
C THR A 26 17.92 -49.94 -6.13
N ILE A 27 18.10 -48.76 -6.75
CA ILE A 27 19.11 -48.49 -7.78
C ILE A 27 19.95 -47.30 -7.30
N GLY A 28 21.21 -47.52 -6.96
CA GLY A 28 22.18 -46.44 -6.77
C GLY A 28 22.92 -46.19 -8.09
N ILE A 29 22.85 -44.98 -8.63
CA ILE A 29 23.67 -44.57 -9.78
C ILE A 29 24.75 -43.62 -9.26
N GLY A 30 26.00 -44.10 -9.20
CA GLY A 30 27.16 -43.27 -8.79
C GLY A 30 27.50 -43.26 -7.29
N VAL A 31 27.00 -44.21 -6.48
CA VAL A 31 27.32 -44.34 -5.04
C VAL A 31 28.12 -45.60 -4.74
N THR A 32 29.00 -45.55 -3.73
CA THR A 32 29.91 -46.63 -3.34
C THR A 32 29.27 -47.72 -2.46
N ALA A 33 28.00 -47.59 -2.09
CA ALA A 33 27.24 -48.57 -1.31
C ALA A 33 25.90 -48.91 -1.99
N THR A 34 25.71 -50.17 -2.34
CA THR A 34 24.58 -50.72 -3.14
C THR A 34 23.28 -50.96 -2.36
N ALA A 35 23.17 -50.46 -1.13
CA ALA A 35 21.95 -50.58 -0.31
C ALA A 35 21.07 -49.32 -0.28
N ALA A 36 21.41 -48.28 -1.07
CA ALA A 36 20.71 -47.00 -1.03
C ALA A 36 19.59 -46.87 -2.08
N ARG A 37 18.45 -46.30 -1.65
CA ARG A 37 17.37 -45.77 -2.51
C ARG A 37 17.96 -44.76 -3.51
N LEU A 38 17.31 -44.53 -4.66
CA LEU A 38 17.81 -43.68 -5.76
C LEU A 38 18.44 -42.37 -5.24
N GLN A 39 19.77 -42.34 -5.28
CA GLN A 39 20.62 -41.22 -4.90
C GLN A 39 21.51 -40.89 -6.08
N ILE A 40 21.59 -39.61 -6.42
CA ILE A 40 22.41 -39.12 -7.51
C ILE A 40 23.33 -38.06 -6.92
N LEU A 41 24.65 -38.31 -7.01
CA LEU A 41 25.65 -37.27 -6.82
C LEU A 41 25.94 -36.66 -8.19
N ASP A 42 25.48 -35.44 -8.40
CA ASP A 42 25.71 -34.70 -9.64
C ASP A 42 26.15 -33.27 -9.31
N ASN A 43 27.23 -32.80 -9.94
CA ASN A 43 27.83 -31.49 -9.71
C ASN A 43 28.03 -31.11 -8.23
N GLY A 44 28.41 -32.09 -7.39
CA GLY A 44 28.65 -31.90 -5.95
C GLY A 44 27.39 -31.76 -5.09
N ARG A 45 26.19 -32.04 -5.64
CA ARG A 45 24.92 -32.03 -4.91
C ARG A 45 24.40 -33.44 -4.71
N PHE A 46 23.97 -33.75 -3.48
CA PHE A 46 23.36 -35.03 -3.14
C PHE A 46 21.85 -34.95 -3.30
N TYR A 47 21.34 -35.44 -4.43
CA TYR A 47 19.91 -35.52 -4.68
C TYR A 47 19.33 -36.78 -4.06
N VAL A 48 18.17 -36.62 -3.41
CA VAL A 48 17.39 -37.71 -2.84
C VAL A 48 15.96 -37.64 -3.38
N ALA A 49 15.43 -38.79 -3.79
CA ALA A 49 14.03 -38.97 -4.11
C ALA A 49 13.36 -39.84 -3.04
N ASN A 50 12.20 -39.41 -2.55
CA ASN A 50 11.40 -40.15 -1.58
C ASN A 50 12.16 -40.58 -0.29
N LYS A 51 12.98 -39.68 0.26
CA LYS A 51 13.63 -39.91 1.56
C LYS A 51 12.58 -39.81 2.66
N ALA A 52 12.25 -40.94 3.27
CA ALA A 52 11.28 -41.00 4.36
C ALA A 52 11.79 -40.23 5.58
N ILE A 53 10.90 -39.48 6.21
CA ILE A 53 11.09 -38.87 7.53
C ILE A 53 10.20 -39.64 8.48
N THR A 54 10.80 -40.42 9.39
CA THR A 54 10.07 -41.34 10.25
C THR A 54 9.25 -40.58 11.30
N GLY A 55 8.03 -41.06 11.55
CA GLY A 55 7.15 -40.54 12.58
C GLY A 55 5.84 -39.96 12.01
N GLN A 56 5.03 -39.44 12.93
CA GLN A 56 3.80 -38.72 12.65
C GLN A 56 3.66 -37.60 13.68
N THR A 57 2.94 -36.53 13.35
CA THR A 57 2.68 -35.45 14.30
C THR A 57 1.67 -35.88 15.35
N GLU A 58 1.82 -35.35 16.55
CA GLU A 58 0.86 -35.55 17.63
C GLU A 58 -0.39 -34.70 17.38
N ASP A 59 -1.56 -35.31 17.51
CA ASP A 59 -2.83 -34.58 17.41
C ASP A 59 -3.14 -33.90 18.73
N ALA A 60 -3.56 -32.64 18.68
CA ALA A 60 -3.92 -31.80 19.83
C ALA A 60 -2.83 -31.54 20.89
N GLN A 61 -1.60 -32.09 20.78
CA GLN A 61 -0.53 -32.00 21.79
C GLN A 61 0.59 -31.02 21.43
N GLY A 62 0.26 -29.90 20.80
CA GLY A 62 1.24 -28.85 20.50
C GLY A 62 1.84 -28.93 19.10
N ALA A 63 2.81 -28.07 18.81
CA ALA A 63 3.44 -27.99 17.50
C ALA A 63 4.50 -29.09 17.33
N ASN A 64 4.67 -29.56 16.11
CA ASN A 64 5.69 -30.56 15.78
C ASN A 64 6.73 -29.94 14.85
N TYR A 65 7.96 -30.44 14.89
CA TYR A 65 9.07 -29.81 14.18
C TYR A 65 9.83 -30.83 13.33
N ILE A 66 10.07 -30.49 12.07
CA ILE A 66 11.01 -31.22 11.22
C ILE A 66 12.36 -30.50 11.27
N LEU A 67 13.34 -31.09 11.92
CA LEU A 67 14.72 -30.61 11.98
C LEU A 67 15.33 -30.69 10.58
N LEU A 68 15.75 -29.57 10.00
CA LEU A 68 16.33 -29.53 8.66
C LEU A 68 17.83 -29.77 8.72
N HIS A 69 18.54 -28.91 9.43
CA HIS A 69 19.98 -28.99 9.70
C HIS A 69 20.30 -28.13 10.94
N GLU A 70 21.42 -28.41 11.61
CA GLU A 70 21.82 -27.54 12.73
C GLU A 70 22.24 -26.15 12.21
N SER A 71 21.82 -25.11 12.92
CA SER A 71 21.93 -23.70 12.53
C SER A 71 23.11 -23.01 13.20
N TYR A 72 23.56 -21.89 12.62
CA TYR A 72 24.53 -21.01 13.26
C TYR A 72 23.95 -20.48 14.57
N ASN A 73 24.73 -20.64 15.64
CA ASN A 73 24.36 -20.27 17.01
C ASN A 73 25.48 -19.47 17.72
N GLY A 74 26.32 -18.78 16.95
CA GLY A 74 27.48 -18.04 17.47
C GLY A 74 28.83 -18.71 17.17
N THR A 75 28.86 -20.02 16.93
CA THR A 75 30.07 -20.74 16.48
C THR A 75 30.03 -20.98 14.97
N LEU A 76 31.16 -20.74 14.28
CA LEU A 76 31.25 -20.90 12.82
C LEU A 76 30.79 -22.30 12.38
N SER A 77 29.86 -22.34 11.43
CA SER A 77 29.30 -23.58 10.90
C SER A 77 29.91 -23.94 9.55
N ILE A 78 29.99 -25.24 9.29
CA ILE A 78 30.18 -25.79 7.94
C ILE A 78 28.96 -25.52 7.06
N ASP A 79 29.09 -25.74 5.76
CA ASP A 79 27.96 -25.69 4.82
C ASP A 79 26.96 -26.82 5.13
N ARG A 80 25.71 -26.42 5.35
CA ARG A 80 24.56 -27.29 5.59
C ARG A 80 23.39 -26.72 4.82
N HIS A 81 22.66 -27.56 4.10
CA HIS A 81 21.50 -27.09 3.37
C HIS A 81 20.46 -28.19 3.13
N VAL A 82 19.21 -27.74 3.02
CA VAL A 82 18.09 -28.55 2.57
C VAL A 82 17.32 -27.71 1.55
N SER A 83 17.25 -28.21 0.32
CA SER A 83 16.51 -27.55 -0.76
C SER A 83 15.66 -28.55 -1.50
N GLY A 84 14.34 -28.36 -1.45
CA GLY A 84 13.38 -29.28 -2.03
C GLY A 84 12.03 -29.26 -1.34
N LYS A 85 11.30 -30.36 -1.50
CA LYS A 85 9.90 -30.48 -1.06
C LYS A 85 9.75 -31.59 -0.03
N ILE A 86 9.15 -31.26 1.10
CA ILE A 86 8.63 -32.25 2.05
C ILE A 86 7.13 -32.41 1.77
N THR A 87 6.69 -33.65 1.63
CA THR A 87 5.28 -34.00 1.42
C THR A 87 4.83 -34.99 2.48
N ALA A 88 3.55 -34.94 2.86
CA ALA A 88 2.97 -35.88 3.81
C ALA A 88 1.45 -35.99 3.62
N VAL A 89 0.83 -36.90 4.37
CA VAL A 89 -0.61 -37.10 4.39
C VAL A 89 -1.16 -36.63 5.73
N ARG A 90 -2.19 -35.79 5.69
CA ARG A 90 -2.93 -35.37 6.88
C ARG A 90 -4.24 -36.15 6.98
N GLY A 91 -4.54 -36.63 8.18
CA GLY A 91 -5.79 -37.35 8.50
C GLY A 91 -5.75 -38.83 8.13
N ASN A 92 -6.93 -39.45 7.99
CA ASN A 92 -7.10 -40.82 7.51
C ASN A 92 -8.28 -40.88 6.53
N ALA A 93 -8.53 -42.05 5.94
CA ALA A 93 -9.58 -42.24 4.95
C ALA A 93 -10.99 -41.81 5.43
N GLY A 94 -11.27 -41.90 6.73
CA GLY A 94 -12.55 -41.48 7.34
C GLY A 94 -12.68 -39.97 7.61
N SER A 95 -11.61 -39.19 7.44
CA SER A 95 -11.58 -37.75 7.78
C SER A 95 -11.08 -36.85 6.64
N PHE A 96 -11.16 -37.34 5.39
CA PHE A 96 -10.60 -36.74 4.17
C PHE A 96 -9.07 -36.57 4.21
N ASN A 97 -8.35 -37.41 3.46
CA ASN A 97 -6.90 -37.26 3.30
C ASN A 97 -6.59 -35.94 2.59
N ARG A 98 -5.89 -35.04 3.29
CA ARG A 98 -5.36 -33.80 2.70
C ARG A 98 -3.87 -33.96 2.48
N ARG A 99 -3.36 -33.29 1.44
CA ARG A 99 -1.92 -33.27 1.15
C ARG A 99 -1.28 -32.14 1.93
N PHE A 100 -0.30 -32.49 2.75
CA PHE A 100 0.64 -31.56 3.34
C PHE A 100 1.83 -31.44 2.39
N ALA A 101 2.24 -30.22 2.07
CA ALA A 101 3.52 -30.00 1.42
C ALA A 101 4.17 -28.69 1.87
N VAL A 102 5.48 -28.73 2.07
CA VAL A 102 6.32 -27.53 2.22
C VAL A 102 7.46 -27.60 1.23
N GLU A 103 7.69 -26.50 0.54
CA GLU A 103 8.88 -26.28 -0.28
C GLU A 103 9.82 -25.38 0.49
N ILE A 104 11.05 -25.85 0.64
CA ILE A 104 12.05 -25.26 1.51
C ILE A 104 13.34 -25.05 0.73
N ASN A 105 13.99 -23.93 1.00
CA ASN A 105 15.35 -23.66 0.54
C ASN A 105 16.08 -23.00 1.70
N THR A 106 16.86 -23.80 2.43
CA THR A 106 17.55 -23.36 3.63
C THR A 106 19.03 -23.67 3.55
N SER A 107 19.86 -22.78 4.09
CA SER A 107 21.27 -23.05 4.35
C SER A 107 21.78 -22.42 5.63
N THR A 108 22.80 -23.04 6.18
CA THR A 108 23.65 -22.48 7.21
C THR A 108 25.09 -22.63 6.73
N ALA A 109 25.84 -21.54 6.72
CA ALA A 109 27.27 -21.56 6.43
C ALA A 109 27.96 -20.40 7.15
N TYR A 110 29.18 -20.63 7.64
CA TYR A 110 29.99 -19.65 8.35
C TYR A 110 29.23 -19.05 9.55
N ASN A 111 28.72 -17.82 9.44
CA ASN A 111 28.04 -17.10 10.52
C ASN A 111 26.58 -16.72 10.18
N ALA A 112 25.96 -17.38 9.20
CA ALA A 112 24.65 -17.01 8.71
C ALA A 112 23.71 -18.21 8.58
N ASN A 113 22.43 -17.93 8.80
CA ASN A 113 21.30 -18.80 8.50
C ASN A 113 20.45 -18.10 7.43
N ILE A 114 20.16 -18.77 6.34
CA ILE A 114 19.30 -18.30 5.25
C ILE A 114 18.21 -19.33 5.06
N GLY A 115 16.99 -18.89 4.84
CA GLY A 115 15.88 -19.82 4.69
C GLY A 115 14.65 -19.18 4.10
N THR A 116 14.03 -19.89 3.17
CA THR A 116 12.70 -19.60 2.68
C THR A 116 11.83 -20.84 2.78
N LEU A 117 10.52 -20.62 2.98
CA LEU A 117 9.53 -21.68 3.03
C LEU A 117 8.24 -21.22 2.37
N THR A 118 7.68 -22.09 1.52
CA THR A 118 6.32 -21.98 1.00
C THR A 118 5.54 -23.23 1.42
N TYR A 119 4.35 -23.08 1.97
CA TYR A 119 3.52 -24.20 2.40
C TYR A 119 2.26 -24.33 1.53
N PHE A 120 1.76 -25.56 1.43
CA PHE A 120 0.52 -25.93 0.75
C PHE A 120 -0.28 -26.85 1.68
N GLY A 121 -1.52 -26.46 1.98
CA GLY A 121 -2.38 -27.18 2.92
C GLY A 121 -2.28 -26.61 4.33
N GLU A 122 -1.39 -27.16 5.16
CA GLU A 122 -1.27 -26.76 6.58
C GLU A 122 -0.25 -25.64 6.77
N ALA A 123 -0.63 -24.67 7.61
CA ALA A 123 0.24 -23.56 7.99
C ALA A 123 1.54 -24.08 8.61
N SER A 124 2.66 -23.66 8.01
CA SER A 124 4.02 -24.02 8.45
C SER A 124 4.92 -22.80 8.36
N ARG A 125 5.92 -22.73 9.24
CA ARG A 125 6.94 -21.66 9.20
C ARG A 125 8.32 -22.19 9.57
N LEU A 126 9.35 -21.41 9.26
CA LEU A 126 10.70 -21.69 9.75
C LEU A 126 10.85 -21.18 11.18
N VAL A 127 11.51 -21.96 12.01
CA VAL A 127 11.88 -21.62 13.38
C VAL A 127 13.32 -22.00 13.65
N THR A 128 13.96 -21.30 14.59
CA THR A 128 15.16 -21.80 15.25
C THR A 128 14.76 -22.40 16.59
N LEU A 129 15.27 -23.59 16.90
CA LEU A 129 15.00 -24.28 18.16
C LEU A 129 16.23 -25.03 18.66
N THR A 130 16.22 -25.47 19.92
CA THR A 130 17.27 -26.32 20.50
C THR A 130 16.75 -27.73 20.73
N TYR A 131 17.47 -28.72 20.22
CA TYR A 131 17.24 -30.15 20.40
C TYR A 131 18.57 -30.84 20.72
N ASN A 132 18.63 -31.68 21.75
CA ASN A 132 19.85 -32.39 22.19
C ASN A 132 21.10 -31.48 22.25
N SER A 133 20.97 -30.31 22.90
CA SER A 133 22.04 -29.31 23.07
C SER A 133 22.57 -28.68 21.78
N LYS A 134 21.87 -28.84 20.65
CA LYS A 134 22.21 -28.24 19.36
C LYS A 134 21.07 -27.36 18.87
N THR A 135 21.41 -26.27 18.21
CA THR A 135 20.43 -25.37 17.61
C THR A 135 20.15 -25.81 16.18
N TYR A 136 18.88 -25.86 15.79
CA TYR A 136 18.43 -26.28 14.47
C TYR A 136 17.59 -25.21 13.81
N LEU A 137 17.73 -25.12 12.49
CA LEU A 137 16.70 -24.55 11.64
C LEU A 137 15.69 -25.67 11.35
N ALA A 138 14.43 -25.42 11.64
CA ALA A 138 13.36 -26.42 11.57
C ALA A 138 12.10 -25.86 10.90
N VAL A 139 11.30 -26.76 10.34
CA VAL A 139 9.92 -26.48 9.92
C VAL A 139 9.01 -26.74 11.11
N GLU A 140 8.33 -25.72 11.59
CA GLU A 140 7.24 -25.87 12.55
C GLU A 140 5.95 -26.21 11.80
N ILE A 141 5.30 -27.30 12.21
CA ILE A 141 3.97 -27.73 11.78
C ILE A 141 3.04 -27.46 12.96
N LEU A 142 2.09 -26.53 12.76
CA LEU A 142 1.17 -26.12 13.81
C LEU A 142 0.24 -27.27 14.24
N ASN A 143 -0.18 -27.21 15.50
CA ASN A 143 -1.16 -28.13 16.07
C ASN A 143 -2.47 -28.07 15.25
N GLY A 144 -3.07 -29.23 14.95
CA GLY A 144 -4.38 -29.26 14.31
C GLY A 144 -4.80 -30.55 13.63
N SER A 145 -3.91 -31.56 13.48
CA SER A 145 -4.22 -32.97 13.13
C SER A 145 -2.96 -33.82 13.02
N THR A 146 -3.13 -35.15 13.07
CA THR A 146 -2.08 -36.12 12.70
C THR A 146 -1.69 -35.99 11.21
N VAL A 147 -0.42 -35.69 10.97
CA VAL A 147 0.27 -35.71 9.69
C VAL A 147 1.29 -36.84 9.73
N HIS A 148 1.28 -37.72 8.74
CA HIS A 148 2.10 -38.92 8.70
C HIS A 148 2.63 -39.17 7.28
N SER A 149 3.49 -40.20 7.12
CA SER A 149 4.10 -40.57 5.84
C SER A 149 4.90 -39.43 5.21
N PHE A 150 5.71 -38.74 6.03
CA PHE A 150 6.58 -37.67 5.54
C PHE A 150 7.64 -38.21 4.58
N SER A 151 7.84 -37.47 3.49
CA SER A 151 8.80 -37.79 2.45
C SER A 151 9.43 -36.52 1.89
N PHE A 152 10.75 -36.50 1.81
CA PHE A 152 11.53 -35.43 1.21
C PHE A 152 12.03 -35.80 -0.19
N THR A 153 11.94 -34.85 -1.12
CA THR A 153 12.55 -34.92 -2.45
C THR A 153 13.27 -33.61 -2.74
N GLY A 154 14.54 -33.67 -3.13
CA GLY A 154 15.37 -32.49 -3.34
C GLY A 154 16.86 -32.79 -3.22
N TYR A 155 17.68 -31.77 -2.98
CA TYR A 155 19.10 -31.94 -2.65
C TYR A 155 19.42 -31.47 -1.23
N LEU A 156 20.41 -32.12 -0.63
CA LEU A 156 20.79 -31.91 0.76
C LEU A 156 22.30 -31.97 0.98
N ASN A 157 22.78 -31.31 2.03
CA ASN A 157 24.13 -31.43 2.57
C ASN A 157 24.06 -31.29 4.09
N ASN A 158 24.66 -32.25 4.83
CA ASN A 158 24.65 -32.27 6.30
C ASN A 158 23.24 -32.09 6.92
N ALA A 159 22.22 -32.66 6.26
CA ALA A 159 20.82 -32.54 6.67
C ALA A 159 20.42 -33.60 7.71
N THR A 160 19.56 -33.20 8.64
CA THR A 160 19.00 -34.05 9.71
C THR A 160 17.71 -34.73 9.26
N LEU A 161 16.73 -33.97 8.78
CA LEU A 161 15.40 -34.45 8.35
C LEU A 161 14.75 -35.39 9.37
N GLN A 162 14.56 -34.91 10.60
CA GLN A 162 13.98 -35.67 11.71
C GLN A 162 12.75 -34.96 12.25
N LEU A 163 11.65 -35.70 12.45
CA LEU A 163 10.48 -35.21 13.15
C LEU A 163 10.69 -35.29 14.67
N VAL A 164 10.40 -34.20 15.37
CA VAL A 164 10.41 -34.12 16.83
C VAL A 164 9.19 -33.37 17.34
N THR A 165 8.80 -33.66 18.57
CA THR A 165 7.64 -33.11 19.27
C THR A 165 8.04 -31.89 20.10
N ASP A 166 7.08 -31.09 20.55
CA ASP A 166 7.34 -29.87 21.34
C ASP A 166 7.97 -30.15 22.71
N ASN A 167 7.61 -31.25 23.35
CA ASN A 167 8.11 -31.65 24.66
C ASN A 167 9.61 -31.99 24.71
N VAL A 168 10.28 -32.18 23.56
CA VAL A 168 11.72 -32.48 23.47
C VAL A 168 12.55 -31.32 22.93
N VAL A 169 11.94 -30.16 22.66
CA VAL A 169 12.64 -28.97 22.14
C VAL A 169 12.47 -27.77 23.06
N THR A 170 13.41 -26.82 22.98
CA THR A 170 13.37 -25.57 23.76
C THR A 170 13.83 -24.39 22.91
N GLY A 171 13.58 -23.15 23.38
CA GLY A 171 14.10 -21.94 22.72
C GLY A 171 13.52 -21.67 21.33
N VAL A 172 12.29 -22.15 21.06
CA VAL A 172 11.63 -22.00 19.76
C VAL A 172 11.39 -20.51 19.47
N THR A 173 12.04 -20.01 18.43
CA THR A 173 11.94 -18.63 17.97
C THR A 173 11.59 -18.61 16.49
N ALA A 174 10.66 -17.75 16.09
CA ALA A 174 10.32 -17.60 14.68
C ALA A 174 11.56 -17.16 13.89
N PHE A 175 11.88 -17.90 12.82
CA PHE A 175 12.97 -17.52 11.92
C PHE A 175 12.47 -16.45 10.96
N ILE A 176 13.19 -15.34 10.86
CA ILE A 176 12.92 -14.31 9.86
C ILE A 176 13.38 -14.85 8.51
N ALA A 177 12.46 -15.46 7.78
CA ALA A 177 12.72 -16.00 6.45
C ALA A 177 13.24 -14.89 5.52
N SER A 178 14.19 -15.25 4.64
CA SER A 178 14.60 -14.36 3.56
C SER A 178 13.39 -14.07 2.64
N PRO A 179 13.35 -12.92 1.95
CA PRO A 179 12.22 -12.59 1.09
C PRO A 179 11.99 -13.67 0.01
N THR A 180 10.78 -14.24 -0.05
CA THR A 180 10.30 -15.01 -1.20
C THR A 180 9.71 -14.04 -2.21
N GLY A 181 10.43 -13.83 -3.32
CA GLY A 181 9.95 -13.02 -4.44
C GLY A 181 9.20 -13.88 -5.46
N ILE A 182 8.08 -13.37 -5.98
CA ILE A 182 7.54 -13.84 -7.27
C ILE A 182 8.14 -12.91 -8.33
N GLN A 183 9.00 -13.45 -9.18
CA GLN A 183 9.53 -12.68 -10.32
C GLN A 183 8.47 -12.65 -11.42
N GLY A 184 7.75 -11.54 -11.54
CA GLY A 184 6.69 -11.34 -12.54
C GLY A 184 5.37 -10.88 -11.92
N ASN A 185 4.33 -10.81 -12.74
CA ASN A 185 3.01 -10.35 -12.32
C ASN A 185 2.33 -11.40 -11.41
N LEU A 186 2.13 -11.07 -10.13
CA LEU A 186 1.27 -11.85 -9.23
C LEU A 186 -0.20 -11.47 -9.46
N SER A 187 -0.97 -12.38 -10.07
CA SER A 187 -2.43 -12.25 -10.16
C SER A 187 -3.09 -12.86 -8.94
N VAL A 188 -3.78 -12.06 -8.13
CA VAL A 188 -4.63 -12.53 -7.02
C VAL A 188 -6.09 -12.48 -7.47
N GLY A 189 -6.77 -13.63 -7.54
CA GLY A 189 -8.21 -13.73 -7.79
C GLY A 189 -8.67 -13.86 -9.26
N ILE A 190 -8.19 -14.88 -9.99
CA ILE A 190 -8.81 -15.32 -11.25
C ILE A 190 -9.90 -16.37 -11.01
N GLN A 191 -11.06 -15.96 -10.47
CA GLN A 191 -12.42 -16.48 -10.77
C GLN A 191 -13.49 -15.52 -10.22
N SER A 192 -14.69 -15.58 -10.78
CA SER A 192 -15.77 -14.57 -10.78
C SER A 192 -16.37 -14.17 -9.41
N GLU A 193 -16.75 -12.89 -9.33
CA GLU A 193 -17.78 -12.24 -8.47
C GLU A 193 -17.60 -12.18 -6.93
N ALA A 194 -16.38 -12.21 -6.41
CA ALA A 194 -16.07 -11.64 -5.09
C ALA A 194 -14.76 -10.84 -5.15
N ALA A 195 -14.65 -9.74 -4.39
CA ALA A 195 -13.57 -8.75 -4.50
C ALA A 195 -12.16 -9.40 -4.54
N ARG A 196 -11.35 -8.98 -5.53
CA ARG A 196 -10.08 -9.64 -5.94
C ARG A 196 -8.91 -9.47 -4.97
N LEU A 197 -9.00 -8.52 -4.03
CA LEU A 197 -8.05 -8.32 -2.94
C LEU A 197 -8.83 -8.03 -1.66
N VAL A 198 -8.81 -8.96 -0.71
CA VAL A 198 -9.38 -8.75 0.62
C VAL A 198 -8.25 -8.50 1.60
N VAL A 199 -8.16 -7.27 2.09
CA VAL A 199 -7.26 -6.94 3.22
C VAL A 199 -8.03 -7.11 4.53
N SER A 200 -7.42 -7.77 5.49
CA SER A 200 -7.94 -7.95 6.86
C SER A 200 -6.99 -7.28 7.84
N GLY A 201 -7.54 -6.67 8.89
CA GLY A 201 -6.78 -5.88 9.86
C GLY A 201 -6.97 -4.38 9.63
N GLY A 202 -7.54 -3.72 10.64
CA GLY A 202 -7.76 -2.29 10.69
C GLY A 202 -6.53 -1.51 11.17
N PRO A 203 -6.36 -0.25 10.75
CA PRO A 203 -5.30 0.59 11.28
C PRO A 203 -5.62 1.06 12.70
N SER A 204 -4.62 1.07 13.59
CA SER A 204 -4.75 1.58 14.97
C SER A 204 -4.70 3.11 15.08
N TRP A 205 -4.38 3.81 13.99
CA TRP A 205 -4.20 5.28 13.96
C TRP A 205 -5.52 6.06 13.77
N THR A 206 -6.66 5.38 13.63
CA THR A 206 -7.98 6.02 13.48
C THR A 206 -8.94 5.60 14.58
N THR A 207 -9.77 6.53 15.03
CA THR A 207 -10.87 6.29 15.98
C THR A 207 -12.16 5.86 15.29
N ASN A 208 -12.20 5.83 13.95
CA ASN A 208 -13.42 5.56 13.17
C ASN A 208 -13.64 4.05 12.88
N ASN A 209 -13.04 3.16 13.68
CA ASN A 209 -13.23 1.70 13.61
C ASN A 209 -13.06 1.07 12.21
N TRP A 210 -12.07 1.52 11.44
CA TRP A 210 -11.79 0.92 10.13
C TRP A 210 -11.28 -0.50 10.33
N THR A 211 -11.90 -1.49 9.68
CA THR A 211 -11.56 -2.92 9.85
C THR A 211 -10.60 -3.45 8.78
N LYS A 212 -10.26 -2.62 7.78
CA LYS A 212 -9.42 -2.95 6.63
C LYS A 212 -8.61 -1.72 6.19
N SER A 213 -7.32 -1.88 5.89
CA SER A 213 -6.51 -0.82 5.29
C SER A 213 -5.38 -1.36 4.42
N ILE A 214 -5.09 -0.67 3.31
CA ILE A 214 -3.85 -0.86 2.54
C ILE A 214 -2.86 0.21 3.00
N LYS A 215 -1.71 -0.19 3.54
CA LYS A 215 -0.62 0.73 3.91
C LYS A 215 0.42 0.76 2.80
N LEU A 216 0.62 1.94 2.23
CA LEU A 216 1.77 2.25 1.39
C LEU A 216 2.77 3.04 2.23
N TYR A 217 4.07 2.78 2.05
CA TYR A 217 5.11 3.52 2.75
C TYR A 217 5.38 4.87 2.08
N ASN A 218 6.19 5.72 2.72
CA ASN A 218 6.62 6.98 2.13
C ASN A 218 7.15 6.79 0.70
N ALA A 219 6.93 7.79 -0.16
CA ALA A 219 7.32 7.79 -1.57
C ALA A 219 6.72 6.61 -2.36
N SER A 220 5.44 6.32 -2.11
CA SER A 220 4.70 5.27 -2.82
C SER A 220 3.40 5.82 -3.39
N ALA A 221 2.99 5.28 -4.54
CA ALA A 221 1.76 5.65 -5.22
C ALA A 221 1.08 4.42 -5.83
N ILE A 222 -0.22 4.55 -6.07
CA ILE A 222 -1.01 3.67 -6.94
C ILE A 222 -1.21 4.43 -8.24
N GLU A 223 -0.86 3.80 -9.36
CA GLU A 223 -1.11 4.34 -10.71
C GLU A 223 -2.31 3.66 -11.35
N PHE A 224 -3.13 4.47 -12.03
CA PHE A 224 -4.22 4.07 -12.90
C PHE A 224 -3.93 4.55 -14.32
N THR A 225 -3.42 3.68 -15.17
CA THR A 225 -3.06 4.00 -16.56
C THR A 225 -4.30 4.01 -17.45
N GLY A 226 -4.62 5.17 -18.03
CA GLY A 226 -5.57 5.32 -19.13
C GLY A 226 -4.87 5.28 -20.50
N ALA A 227 -5.63 5.49 -21.58
CA ALA A 227 -5.08 5.39 -22.95
C ALA A 227 -3.93 6.37 -23.23
N THR A 228 -4.06 7.64 -22.82
CA THR A 228 -3.08 8.70 -23.08
C THR A 228 -2.53 9.34 -21.80
N LYS A 229 -3.15 9.08 -20.66
CA LYS A 229 -2.77 9.65 -19.36
C LYS A 229 -2.83 8.57 -18.28
N SER A 230 -1.85 8.60 -17.40
CA SER A 230 -1.89 7.88 -16.13
C SER A 230 -2.30 8.82 -15.01
N PHE A 231 -3.03 8.30 -14.03
CA PHE A 231 -3.44 9.01 -12.82
C PHE A 231 -2.82 8.35 -11.60
N GLY A 232 -2.17 9.12 -10.74
CA GLY A 232 -1.53 8.64 -9.52
C GLY A 232 -2.29 9.09 -8.27
N ILE A 233 -2.38 8.19 -7.28
CA ILE A 233 -2.73 8.56 -5.90
C ILE A 233 -1.60 8.06 -5.00
N GLY A 234 -0.86 8.97 -4.39
CA GLY A 234 0.33 8.61 -3.63
C GLY A 234 0.71 9.59 -2.55
N ALA A 235 1.59 9.16 -1.65
CA ALA A 235 2.09 9.99 -0.57
C ALA A 235 3.61 10.07 -0.63
N SER A 236 4.14 11.27 -0.41
CA SER A 236 5.57 11.52 -0.28
C SER A 236 5.80 12.61 0.75
N ALA A 237 6.84 12.41 1.57
CA ALA A 237 7.07 13.18 2.78
C ALA A 237 5.80 13.22 3.65
N SER A 238 5.23 14.40 3.87
CA SER A 238 4.06 14.61 4.72
C SER A 238 2.80 14.93 3.93
N SER A 239 2.74 14.67 2.62
CA SER A 239 1.62 15.09 1.78
C SER A 239 1.04 13.95 0.95
N LEU A 240 -0.26 14.03 0.71
CA LEU A 240 -1.00 13.19 -0.24
C LEU A 240 -1.17 13.94 -1.56
N TYR A 241 -1.00 13.22 -2.66
CA TYR A 241 -1.02 13.77 -4.00
C TYR A 241 -1.97 12.99 -4.89
N PHE A 242 -2.73 13.73 -5.70
CA PHE A 242 -3.42 13.24 -6.88
C PHE A 242 -2.71 13.83 -8.09
N SER A 243 -2.09 12.96 -8.88
CA SER A 243 -1.26 13.37 -10.01
C SER A 243 -1.77 12.81 -11.32
N ARG A 244 -1.31 13.42 -12.41
CA ARG A 244 -1.45 12.88 -13.77
C ARG A 244 -0.16 13.05 -14.55
N VAL A 245 0.10 12.12 -15.45
CA VAL A 245 1.27 12.13 -16.35
C VAL A 245 0.86 11.49 -17.68
N ASN A 246 1.69 11.61 -18.72
CA ASN A 246 1.46 10.82 -19.94
C ASN A 246 1.53 9.32 -19.61
N SER A 247 0.71 8.51 -20.27
CA SER A 247 0.64 7.05 -19.99
C SER A 247 1.94 6.29 -20.32
N ASP A 248 2.82 6.89 -21.13
CA ASP A 248 4.17 6.38 -21.41
C ASP A 248 5.21 6.80 -20.35
N GLY A 249 4.78 7.49 -19.29
CA GLY A 249 5.63 8.02 -18.23
C GLY A 249 6.43 9.26 -18.63
N SER A 250 6.23 9.80 -19.84
CA SER A 250 6.92 11.00 -20.29
C SER A 250 6.33 12.29 -19.69
N GLY A 251 7.17 13.33 -19.61
CA GLY A 251 6.78 14.64 -19.09
C GLY A 251 6.81 14.73 -17.57
N ALA A 252 6.67 15.94 -17.06
CA ALA A 252 6.56 16.17 -15.61
C ALA A 252 5.17 15.75 -15.12
N ALA A 253 5.13 15.13 -13.95
CA ALA A 253 3.86 14.86 -13.28
C ALA A 253 3.17 16.17 -12.89
N ASP A 254 1.91 16.29 -13.23
CA ASP A 254 1.05 17.40 -12.83
C ASP A 254 0.26 16.99 -11.58
N TYR A 255 0.46 17.72 -10.49
CA TYR A 255 -0.20 17.50 -9.20
C TYR A 255 -1.49 18.30 -9.13
N SER A 256 -2.57 17.70 -9.61
CA SER A 256 -3.87 18.36 -9.74
C SER A 256 -4.54 18.61 -8.39
N ILE A 257 -4.34 17.72 -7.41
CA ILE A 257 -4.78 17.94 -6.02
C ILE A 257 -3.65 17.56 -5.07
N THR A 258 -3.36 18.44 -4.12
CA THR A 258 -2.40 18.20 -3.04
C THR A 258 -3.10 18.37 -1.69
N VAL A 259 -2.84 17.47 -0.75
CA VAL A 259 -3.29 17.59 0.64
C VAL A 259 -2.06 17.62 1.54
N ASP A 260 -1.83 18.74 2.21
CA ASP A 260 -0.78 18.90 3.21
C ASP A 260 -1.17 18.13 4.48
N GLY A 261 -0.39 17.12 4.86
CA GLY A 261 -0.62 16.34 6.06
C GLY A 261 -0.26 17.07 7.36
N THR A 262 0.38 18.25 7.29
CA THR A 262 0.67 19.07 8.48
C THR A 262 -0.57 19.83 8.93
N ASN A 263 -1.21 20.57 8.02
CA ASN A 263 -2.33 21.44 8.35
C ASN A 263 -3.68 20.94 7.83
N GLY A 264 -3.68 19.88 7.01
CA GLY A 264 -4.86 19.36 6.32
C GLY A 264 -5.35 20.28 5.19
N ASN A 265 -4.52 21.21 4.72
CA ASN A 265 -4.89 22.16 3.66
C ASN A 265 -4.93 21.44 2.30
N VAL A 266 -5.88 21.84 1.45
CA VAL A 266 -6.07 21.26 0.12
C VAL A 266 -5.75 22.29 -0.96
N GLY A 267 -4.87 21.95 -1.88
CA GLY A 267 -4.57 22.71 -3.09
C GLY A 267 -5.18 22.03 -4.32
N ILE A 268 -5.86 22.79 -5.18
CA ILE A 268 -6.36 22.32 -6.48
C ILE A 268 -5.69 23.16 -7.57
N GLY A 269 -4.91 22.52 -8.43
CA GLY A 269 -4.16 23.20 -9.49
C GLY A 269 -2.99 24.07 -9.02
N THR A 270 -2.72 24.13 -7.71
CA THR A 270 -1.62 24.93 -7.13
C THR A 270 -0.25 24.24 -7.23
N GLY A 271 -0.20 23.05 -7.85
CA GLY A 271 0.98 22.20 -7.89
C GLY A 271 1.31 21.55 -6.55
N ILE A 272 2.60 21.33 -6.29
CA ILE A 272 3.09 20.68 -5.06
C ILE A 272 2.97 21.56 -3.81
N ASN A 273 2.90 22.87 -3.98
CA ASN A 273 2.82 23.81 -2.88
C ASN A 273 1.36 24.22 -2.66
N THR A 274 0.75 23.73 -1.59
CA THR A 274 -0.54 24.26 -1.14
C THR A 274 -0.26 25.52 -0.32
N PRO A 275 -0.80 26.69 -0.70
CA PRO A 275 -0.68 27.90 0.12
C PRO A 275 -1.14 27.64 1.56
N SER A 276 -0.25 27.88 2.53
CA SER A 276 -0.51 27.56 3.95
C SER A 276 -1.62 28.40 4.57
N MET A 277 -1.91 29.57 3.97
CA MET A 277 -2.90 30.53 4.46
C MET A 277 -4.36 30.10 4.21
N TYR A 278 -4.63 29.19 3.27
CA TYR A 278 -5.99 28.78 2.92
C TYR A 278 -6.22 27.30 3.22
N LYS A 279 -7.38 26.98 3.80
CA LYS A 279 -7.81 25.57 3.94
C LYS A 279 -8.08 24.92 2.58
N LEU A 280 -8.60 25.68 1.64
CA LEU A 280 -8.78 25.29 0.24
C LEU A 280 -8.22 26.40 -0.65
N ALA A 281 -7.17 26.11 -1.39
CA ALA A 281 -6.61 27.00 -2.41
C ALA A 281 -6.90 26.43 -3.79
N VAL A 282 -7.43 27.25 -4.70
CA VAL A 282 -7.73 26.84 -6.08
C VAL A 282 -7.07 27.80 -7.03
N GLU A 283 -6.18 27.28 -7.88
CA GLU A 283 -5.60 28.05 -8.99
C GLU A 283 -6.52 27.92 -10.21
N GLY A 284 -7.36 28.94 -10.43
CA GLY A 284 -8.33 28.99 -11.52
C GLY A 284 -9.75 29.33 -11.07
N ALA A 285 -10.71 29.20 -11.99
CA ALA A 285 -12.10 29.54 -11.74
C ALA A 285 -12.87 28.39 -11.06
N ILE A 286 -13.70 28.72 -10.07
CA ILE A 286 -14.62 27.79 -9.42
C ILE A 286 -16.01 27.96 -10.04
N GLY A 287 -16.51 26.92 -10.70
CA GLY A 287 -17.91 26.85 -11.14
C GLY A 287 -18.81 26.30 -10.03
N ALA A 288 -19.86 27.04 -9.64
CA ALA A 288 -20.82 26.59 -8.63
C ALA A 288 -22.24 26.98 -9.03
N ARG A 289 -23.22 26.10 -8.76
CA ARG A 289 -24.65 26.42 -8.94
C ARG A 289 -25.20 27.29 -7.81
N LYS A 290 -24.65 27.14 -6.59
CA LYS A 290 -25.04 27.90 -5.41
C LYS A 290 -23.86 27.95 -4.44
N VAL A 291 -23.58 29.14 -3.93
CA VAL A 291 -22.59 29.37 -2.86
C VAL A 291 -23.32 30.07 -1.71
N LYS A 292 -23.19 29.53 -0.50
CA LYS A 292 -23.73 30.13 0.71
C LYS A 292 -22.55 30.50 1.62
N VAL A 293 -22.20 31.78 1.65
CA VAL A 293 -21.15 32.30 2.53
C VAL A 293 -21.80 32.64 3.87
N MET A 294 -21.30 32.06 4.95
CA MET A 294 -21.80 32.32 6.30
C MET A 294 -20.92 33.35 6.98
N GLN A 295 -21.52 34.46 7.41
CA GLN A 295 -20.84 35.51 8.16
C GLN A 295 -21.48 35.65 9.54
N GLY A 296 -20.65 35.98 10.52
CA GLY A 296 -21.10 36.16 11.91
C GLY A 296 -21.81 37.49 12.18
N THR A 297 -21.66 38.47 11.28
CA THR A 297 -22.31 39.79 11.40
C THR A 297 -22.94 40.21 10.07
N TRP A 298 -24.06 40.93 10.13
CA TRP A 298 -24.77 41.44 8.96
C TRP A 298 -24.96 42.95 9.11
N ALA A 299 -24.98 43.68 7.99
CA ALA A 299 -25.19 45.13 7.98
C ALA A 299 -26.69 45.41 8.10
N ASP A 300 -27.22 45.44 9.33
CA ASP A 300 -28.60 45.87 9.64
C ASP A 300 -28.61 47.11 10.58
N PHE A 301 -27.42 47.62 10.89
CA PHE A 301 -27.25 48.69 11.88
C PHE A 301 -27.48 50.10 11.30
N VAL A 302 -27.58 50.26 9.98
CA VAL A 302 -27.75 51.58 9.34
C VAL A 302 -29.09 52.21 9.69
N PHE A 303 -30.10 51.39 9.99
CA PHE A 303 -31.43 51.85 10.39
C PHE A 303 -31.59 52.05 11.89
N HIS A 304 -30.56 51.83 12.70
CA HIS A 304 -30.62 52.09 14.13
C HIS A 304 -30.59 53.59 14.43
N ASP A 305 -31.27 54.02 15.51
CA ASP A 305 -31.39 55.43 15.90
C ASP A 305 -30.04 56.10 16.22
N ASP A 306 -29.03 55.31 16.60
CA ASP A 306 -27.68 55.78 16.93
C ASP A 306 -26.74 55.82 15.72
N TYR A 307 -27.19 55.39 14.54
CA TYR A 307 -26.39 55.41 13.33
C TYR A 307 -26.19 56.83 12.81
N LYS A 308 -24.92 57.24 12.71
CA LYS A 308 -24.54 58.55 12.18
C LYS A 308 -24.37 58.47 10.67
N LEU A 309 -25.46 58.73 9.95
CA LEU A 309 -25.43 58.85 8.49
C LEU A 309 -24.48 60.01 8.09
N PRO A 310 -23.43 59.76 7.29
CA PRO A 310 -22.56 60.83 6.79
C PRO A 310 -23.36 61.88 6.00
N SER A 311 -22.92 63.12 5.95
CA SER A 311 -23.57 64.09 5.06
C SER A 311 -23.19 63.86 3.59
N LEU A 312 -24.06 64.21 2.65
CA LEU A 312 -23.74 64.11 1.22
C LEU A 312 -22.53 64.98 0.83
N HIS A 313 -22.28 66.08 1.54
CA HIS A 313 -21.09 66.89 1.34
C HIS A 313 -19.81 66.13 1.75
N GLU A 314 -19.80 65.46 2.90
CA GLU A 314 -18.65 64.65 3.33
C GLU A 314 -18.38 63.50 2.35
N VAL A 315 -19.43 62.83 1.89
CA VAL A 315 -19.32 61.78 0.89
C VAL A 315 -18.77 62.32 -0.43
N GLU A 316 -19.26 63.47 -0.92
CA GLU A 316 -18.76 64.11 -2.13
C GLU A 316 -17.28 64.47 -2.02
N SER A 317 -16.86 65.07 -0.90
CA SER A 317 -15.47 65.41 -0.61
C SER A 317 -14.57 64.17 -0.59
N PHE A 318 -15.04 63.07 0.00
CA PHE A 318 -14.32 61.81 0.03
C PHE A 318 -14.17 61.22 -1.37
N VAL A 319 -15.25 61.15 -2.15
CA VAL A 319 -15.23 60.59 -3.51
C VAL A 319 -14.36 61.41 -4.45
N LYS A 320 -14.40 62.75 -4.36
CA LYS A 320 -13.53 63.62 -5.18
C LYS A 320 -12.05 63.35 -4.94
N THR A 321 -11.68 63.08 -3.70
CA THR A 321 -10.30 62.84 -3.26
C THR A 321 -9.84 61.40 -3.52
N ASN A 322 -10.62 60.41 -3.09
CA ASN A 322 -10.20 59.01 -3.02
C ASN A 322 -10.69 58.16 -4.21
N LYS A 323 -11.63 58.66 -5.03
CA LYS A 323 -12.18 57.96 -6.20
C LYS A 323 -12.90 56.64 -5.92
N HIS A 324 -13.27 56.38 -4.67
CA HIS A 324 -14.15 55.28 -4.25
C HIS A 324 -15.06 55.74 -3.11
N LEU A 325 -16.04 54.91 -2.73
CA LEU A 325 -16.96 55.20 -1.63
C LEU A 325 -16.28 54.96 -0.26
N PRO A 326 -16.65 55.72 0.79
CA PRO A 326 -16.17 55.47 2.14
C PRO A 326 -16.43 54.03 2.60
N GLY A 327 -15.40 53.34 3.10
CA GLY A 327 -15.50 51.97 3.59
C GLY A 327 -15.50 50.88 2.51
N ILE A 328 -15.53 51.23 1.22
CA ILE A 328 -15.30 50.29 0.11
C ILE A 328 -13.81 50.32 -0.24
N PRO A 329 -13.13 49.15 -0.39
CA PRO A 329 -11.73 49.13 -0.76
C PRO A 329 -11.49 49.75 -2.14
N SER A 330 -10.33 50.38 -2.29
CA SER A 330 -9.87 50.94 -3.55
C SER A 330 -9.50 49.84 -4.57
N GLU A 331 -9.46 50.20 -5.85
CA GLU A 331 -9.01 49.27 -6.91
C GLU A 331 -7.61 48.72 -6.64
N ALA A 332 -6.70 49.55 -6.15
CA ALA A 332 -5.33 49.13 -5.82
C ALA A 332 -5.29 48.09 -4.69
N GLU A 333 -6.14 48.22 -3.68
CA GLU A 333 -6.27 47.23 -2.60
C GLU A 333 -6.88 45.93 -3.11
N VAL A 334 -7.92 46.00 -3.94
CA VAL A 334 -8.58 44.83 -4.54
C VAL A 334 -7.63 44.03 -5.42
N ILE A 335 -6.83 44.69 -6.26
CA ILE A 335 -5.85 44.02 -7.13
C ILE A 335 -4.76 43.33 -6.29
N LYS A 336 -4.33 43.97 -5.20
CA LYS A 336 -3.23 43.48 -4.37
C LYS A 336 -3.66 42.35 -3.41
N GLU A 337 -4.82 42.47 -2.80
CA GLU A 337 -5.24 41.64 -1.65
C GLU A 337 -6.46 40.76 -1.95
N GLY A 338 -7.15 41.01 -3.06
CA GLY A 338 -8.41 40.35 -3.40
C GLY A 338 -9.60 40.93 -2.64
N VAL A 339 -10.73 40.23 -2.69
CA VAL A 339 -11.98 40.63 -2.01
C VAL A 339 -12.57 39.45 -1.28
N ASP A 340 -12.92 39.64 -0.01
CA ASP A 340 -13.84 38.76 0.69
C ASP A 340 -15.25 39.00 0.16
N VAL A 341 -15.80 38.02 -0.56
CA VAL A 341 -17.13 38.09 -1.19
C VAL A 341 -18.22 38.31 -0.14
N GLY A 342 -18.04 37.78 1.07
CA GLY A 342 -18.94 38.01 2.18
C GLY A 342 -18.90 39.47 2.63
N GLU A 343 -17.74 39.95 3.05
CA GLU A 343 -17.62 41.31 3.61
C GLU A 343 -18.00 42.36 2.55
N MET A 344 -17.65 42.15 1.29
CA MET A 344 -18.07 43.05 0.21
C MET A 344 -19.59 43.10 0.05
N ASN A 345 -20.28 41.97 0.07
CA ASN A 345 -21.76 41.97 0.01
C ASN A 345 -22.39 42.70 1.20
N LYS A 346 -21.79 42.59 2.38
CA LYS A 346 -22.23 43.30 3.59
C LYS A 346 -22.00 44.81 3.45
N LEU A 347 -20.83 45.24 3.00
CA LEU A 347 -20.53 46.65 2.76
C LEU A 347 -21.43 47.25 1.67
N LEU A 348 -21.66 46.50 0.58
CA LEU A 348 -22.58 46.93 -0.47
C LEU A 348 -24.01 47.09 0.06
N LEU A 349 -24.48 46.17 0.91
CA LEU A 349 -25.79 46.31 1.57
C LEU A 349 -25.84 47.58 2.43
N GLN A 350 -24.82 47.82 3.26
CA GLN A 350 -24.72 49.04 4.06
C GLN A 350 -24.86 50.31 3.18
N LYS A 351 -24.20 50.32 2.01
CA LYS A 351 -24.30 51.46 1.08
C LYS A 351 -25.67 51.59 0.43
N VAL A 352 -26.35 50.49 0.14
CA VAL A 352 -27.73 50.51 -0.33
C VAL A 352 -28.67 51.08 0.73
N GLU A 353 -28.46 50.75 2.01
CA GLU A 353 -29.24 51.29 3.12
C GLU A 353 -28.98 52.79 3.35
N GLU A 354 -27.71 53.22 3.34
CA GLU A 354 -27.33 54.64 3.41
C GLU A 354 -27.96 55.45 2.26
N LEU A 355 -27.88 54.93 1.02
CA LEU A 355 -28.52 55.52 -0.16
C LEU A 355 -30.05 55.62 0.01
N THR A 356 -30.68 54.60 0.60
CA THR A 356 -32.12 54.60 0.87
C THR A 356 -32.50 55.73 1.84
N LEU A 357 -31.71 55.97 2.89
CA LEU A 357 -31.93 57.08 3.81
C LEU A 357 -31.79 58.45 3.13
N TYR A 358 -30.75 58.65 2.30
CA TYR A 358 -30.61 59.90 1.54
C TYR A 358 -31.79 60.16 0.60
N ILE A 359 -32.30 59.12 -0.08
CA ILE A 359 -33.47 59.24 -0.97
C ILE A 359 -34.73 59.64 -0.18
N ILE A 360 -34.93 59.05 0.99
CA ILE A 360 -36.05 59.40 1.88
C ILE A 360 -35.97 60.89 2.28
N ASP A 361 -34.79 61.37 2.66
CA ASP A 361 -34.61 62.77 3.07
C ASP A 361 -34.74 63.75 1.91
N LEU A 362 -34.19 63.42 0.73
CA LEU A 362 -34.40 64.20 -0.50
C LEU A 362 -35.89 64.30 -0.86
N LYS A 363 -36.66 63.22 -0.70
CA LYS A 363 -38.10 63.25 -0.97
C LYS A 363 -38.84 64.14 0.02
N LYS A 364 -38.50 64.09 1.31
CA LYS A 364 -39.06 65.01 2.33
C LYS A 364 -38.73 66.46 2.00
N GLU A 365 -37.51 66.76 1.57
CA GLU A 365 -37.12 68.11 1.18
C GLU A 365 -37.88 68.58 -0.06
N SER A 366 -38.00 67.73 -1.08
CA SER A 366 -38.76 68.03 -2.30
C SER A 366 -40.23 68.35 -2.01
N LEU A 367 -40.88 67.59 -1.11
CA LEU A 367 -42.26 67.88 -0.70
C LEU A 367 -42.37 69.23 0.04
N LYS A 368 -41.44 69.52 0.96
CA LYS A 368 -41.39 70.82 1.64
C LYS A 368 -41.18 71.97 0.65
N GLN A 369 -40.38 71.77 -0.38
CA GLN A 369 -40.17 72.76 -1.44
C GLN A 369 -41.45 72.95 -2.26
N GLN A 370 -42.15 71.88 -2.64
CA GLN A 370 -43.44 71.95 -3.34
C GLN A 370 -44.52 72.67 -2.52
N GLU A 371 -44.62 72.39 -1.22
CA GLU A 371 -45.53 73.10 -0.32
C GLU A 371 -45.21 74.59 -0.23
N LYS A 372 -43.93 74.96 -0.14
CA LYS A 372 -43.50 76.36 -0.17
C LYS A 372 -43.83 77.04 -1.50
N ILE A 373 -43.61 76.35 -2.63
CA ILE A 373 -43.96 76.88 -3.95
C ILE A 373 -45.47 77.13 -4.03
N ALA A 374 -46.30 76.16 -3.63
CA ALA A 374 -47.76 76.32 -3.61
C ALA A 374 -48.23 77.48 -2.68
N GLN A 375 -47.53 77.72 -1.56
CA GLN A 375 -47.81 78.86 -0.68
C GLN A 375 -47.40 80.20 -1.30
N LEU A 376 -46.29 80.24 -2.03
CA LEU A 376 -45.82 81.45 -2.72
C LEU A 376 -46.72 81.80 -3.90
N GLU A 377 -47.15 80.81 -4.69
CA GLU A 377 -48.10 81.00 -5.80
C GLU A 377 -49.42 81.62 -5.30
N LYS A 378 -49.94 81.16 -4.16
CA LYS A 378 -51.13 81.74 -3.51
C LYS A 378 -50.96 83.18 -3.00
N LYS A 379 -49.73 83.67 -2.82
CA LYS A 379 -49.46 85.06 -2.40
C LYS A 379 -49.25 86.01 -3.58
N ILE A 380 -49.06 85.47 -4.78
CA ILE A 380 -48.84 86.24 -6.01
C ILE A 380 -50.16 86.41 -6.80
N GLN A 381 -51.14 85.53 -6.58
CA GLN A 381 -52.56 85.74 -6.92
C GLN A 381 -53.26 86.59 -5.87
#